data_AF-A0A7C6QM65-F1
#
_entry.id   AF-A0A7C6QM65-F1
#
_cell.length_a   1.000
_cell.length_b   1.000
_cell.length_c   1.000
_cell.angle_alpha   90.00
_cell.angle_beta   90.00
_cell.angle_gamma   90.00
#
_symmetry.space_group_name_H-M   'P 1'
#
loop_
_entity.id
_entity.type
_entity.pdbx_description
1 polymer ?
#
loop_
_entity_poly.entity_id
_entity_poly.type
_entity_poly.pdbx_seq_one_letter_code
_entity_poly.pdbx_strand_id
1 'polypeptide(L)'
;MEAQGWINQYAAGMSRLYRRTAAFLTREAINRTAASHAALMRRLDAPFRFAWPGVKGPDPEVAWRLRLALEKSGRQALDELRSRREELQAAWERYCRLLAALSRPVDDTAEKELWPERTAAIMENIKAGIRERLQLAAADLFAKRYEPAAFRLLLVDLVWQDQPAAEAAEAAVAEIYKEKKNRWEKLAAALGLKLAGEPEVPEIAPSPLAAAFLAPIQWQYERPGVWRGVWEALQRDRFLAKLEDEVEAGMFAYSEEARKLCREAAAAIDRGYYLLGQAAAAALLHKESGIPAEQCEAEIKRLSGQEEVLVAWLAALSTMEPQELWRSGKKEMSLRILQRCLAAGGPAARTS
;
A
#
# COMPACT_ATOMS: atom_id res chain seq x y z
N MET A 1 34.19 -74.90 4.97
CA MET A 1 35.20 -73.91 5.41
C MET A 1 35.07 -72.56 4.72
N GLU A 2 34.55 -72.47 3.49
CA GLU A 2 34.43 -71.19 2.76
C GLU A 2 33.39 -70.21 3.36
N ALA A 3 32.27 -70.70 3.89
CA ALA A 3 31.23 -69.85 4.49
C ALA A 3 31.74 -69.02 5.70
N GLN A 4 32.64 -69.56 6.52
CA GLN A 4 33.20 -68.86 7.69
C GLN A 4 34.13 -67.71 7.27
N GLY A 5 34.85 -67.88 6.15
CA GLY A 5 35.72 -66.84 5.58
C GLY A 5 34.92 -65.65 5.06
N TRP A 6 33.80 -65.90 4.38
CA TRP A 6 32.86 -64.88 3.93
C TRP A 6 32.21 -64.14 5.10
N ILE A 7 31.78 -64.84 6.15
CA ILE A 7 31.19 -64.24 7.36
C ILE A 7 32.20 -63.31 8.05
N ASN A 8 33.46 -63.70 8.16
CA ASN A 8 34.49 -62.89 8.84
C ASN A 8 34.91 -61.66 8.02
N GLN A 9 35.05 -61.79 6.69
CA GLN A 9 35.30 -60.64 5.83
C GLN A 9 34.12 -59.66 5.81
N TYR A 10 32.90 -60.19 5.87
CA TYR A 10 31.68 -59.38 5.95
C TYR A 10 31.56 -58.66 7.29
N ALA A 11 31.81 -59.34 8.41
CA ALA A 11 31.83 -58.74 9.74
C ALA A 11 32.87 -57.62 9.85
N ALA A 12 34.05 -57.80 9.23
CA ALA A 12 35.09 -56.77 9.16
C ALA A 12 34.68 -55.58 8.27
N GLY A 13 34.02 -55.83 7.13
CA GLY A 13 33.47 -54.80 6.25
C GLY A 13 32.38 -53.97 6.93
N MET A 14 31.44 -54.65 7.59
CA MET A 14 30.38 -54.03 8.40
C MET A 14 30.94 -53.22 9.56
N SER A 15 31.91 -53.76 10.31
CA SER A 15 32.59 -53.02 11.39
C SER A 15 33.28 -51.75 10.91
N ARG A 16 33.84 -51.75 9.69
CA ARG A 16 34.47 -50.55 9.09
C ARG A 16 33.43 -49.55 8.62
N LEU A 17 32.34 -50.01 8.01
CA LEU A 17 31.22 -49.16 7.58
C LEU A 17 30.52 -48.55 8.80
N TYR A 18 30.29 -49.35 9.85
CA TYR A 18 29.76 -48.90 11.14
C TYR A 18 30.64 -47.86 11.79
N ARG A 19 31.94 -48.12 11.90
CA ARG A 19 32.87 -47.15 12.47
C ARG A 19 32.91 -45.85 11.67
N ARG A 20 32.86 -45.92 10.34
CA ARG A 20 32.77 -44.72 9.48
C ARG A 20 31.46 -43.97 9.67
N THR A 21 30.33 -44.67 9.73
CA THR A 21 29.00 -44.06 9.90
C THR A 21 28.81 -43.50 11.30
N ALA A 22 29.26 -44.22 12.34
CA ALA A 22 29.26 -43.79 13.73
C ALA A 22 30.22 -42.61 13.98
N ALA A 23 31.41 -42.61 13.36
CA ALA A 23 32.36 -41.50 13.44
C ALA A 23 31.86 -40.25 12.69
N PHE A 24 31.17 -40.44 11.57
CA PHE A 24 30.56 -39.35 10.80
C PHE A 24 29.36 -38.73 11.54
N LEU A 25 28.51 -39.57 12.15
CA LEU A 25 27.39 -39.14 13.00
C LEU A 25 27.82 -38.41 14.28
N THR A 26 29.03 -38.66 14.79
CA THR A 26 29.56 -38.02 16.01
C THR A 26 30.36 -36.73 15.75
N ARG A 27 30.97 -36.55 14.56
CA ARG A 27 31.84 -35.39 14.27
C ARG A 27 31.27 -34.32 13.32
N GLU A 28 30.48 -34.67 12.31
CA GLU A 28 30.05 -33.70 11.28
C GLU A 28 28.54 -33.42 11.28
N ALA A 29 27.70 -34.36 11.71
CA ALA A 29 26.24 -34.27 11.64
C ALA A 29 25.59 -33.29 12.62
N ILE A 30 26.32 -32.87 13.66
CA ILE A 30 25.77 -32.07 14.75
C ILE A 30 25.81 -30.56 14.42
N ASN A 31 26.60 -30.10 13.43
CA ASN A 31 27.03 -28.70 13.40
C ASN A 31 26.76 -27.86 12.13
N ARG A 32 26.03 -28.29 11.09
CA ARG A 32 25.88 -27.43 9.88
C ARG A 32 24.49 -27.47 9.22
N THR A 33 24.20 -26.41 8.47
CA THR A 33 22.96 -25.96 7.79
C THR A 33 22.16 -27.01 7.00
N ALA A 34 20.92 -26.67 6.59
CA ALA A 34 19.99 -27.52 5.83
C ALA A 34 20.59 -28.19 4.57
N ALA A 35 21.50 -27.53 3.86
CA ALA A 35 22.20 -28.11 2.69
C ALA A 35 23.19 -29.24 3.06
N SER A 36 23.85 -29.12 4.22
CA SER A 36 24.71 -30.18 4.75
C SER A 36 23.89 -31.38 5.27
N HIS A 37 22.63 -31.15 5.66
CA HIS A 37 21.70 -32.20 6.08
C HIS A 37 21.18 -33.05 4.92
N ALA A 38 20.89 -32.48 3.74
CA ALA A 38 20.55 -33.27 2.56
C ALA A 38 21.71 -34.19 2.11
N ALA A 39 22.95 -33.70 2.25
CA ALA A 39 24.16 -34.49 2.01
C ALA A 39 24.38 -35.57 3.09
N LEU A 40 24.09 -35.26 4.36
CA LEU A 40 24.07 -36.22 5.47
C LEU A 40 23.09 -37.36 5.18
N MET A 41 21.86 -37.04 4.77
CA MET A 41 20.80 -38.01 4.48
C MET A 41 21.14 -38.92 3.29
N ARG A 42 21.74 -38.38 2.21
CA ARG A 42 22.22 -39.20 1.07
C ARG A 42 23.34 -40.17 1.46
N ARG A 43 24.25 -39.77 2.36
CA ARG A 43 25.36 -40.62 2.81
C ARG A 43 24.92 -41.67 3.83
N LEU A 44 23.91 -41.34 4.61
CA LEU A 44 23.26 -42.29 5.52
C LEU A 44 22.51 -43.39 4.74
N ASP A 45 21.94 -43.08 3.58
CA ASP A 45 21.20 -44.04 2.74
C ASP A 45 22.03 -45.24 2.25
N ALA A 46 23.36 -45.09 2.10
CA ALA A 46 24.26 -46.16 1.63
C ALA A 46 24.47 -47.30 2.65
N PRO A 47 24.78 -47.03 3.95
CA PRO A 47 24.71 -48.04 5.00
C PRO A 47 23.31 -48.66 5.17
N PHE A 48 22.25 -47.91 4.85
CA PHE A 48 20.85 -48.32 5.04
C PHE A 48 20.30 -49.27 3.97
N ARG A 49 20.92 -49.37 2.78
CA ARG A 49 20.52 -50.33 1.74
C ARG A 49 21.07 -51.74 1.95
N PHE A 50 22.04 -51.93 2.85
CA PHE A 50 22.53 -53.26 3.24
C PHE A 50 21.58 -53.91 4.27
N ALA A 51 20.35 -54.20 3.85
CA ALA A 51 19.45 -55.07 4.60
C ALA A 51 19.69 -56.53 4.19
N TRP A 52 20.14 -57.36 5.13
CA TRP A 52 20.33 -58.80 4.92
C TRP A 52 18.96 -59.49 4.75
N PRO A 53 18.80 -60.47 3.83
CA PRO A 53 17.60 -61.31 3.77
C PRO A 53 17.38 -62.06 5.10
N GLY A 54 16.44 -61.59 5.93
CA GLY A 54 16.09 -62.21 7.22
C GLY A 54 16.28 -61.33 8.46
N VAL A 55 16.95 -60.16 8.33
CA VAL A 55 17.05 -59.19 9.42
C VAL A 55 15.91 -58.16 9.28
N LYS A 56 14.89 -58.24 10.15
CA LYS A 56 13.65 -57.43 10.09
C LYS A 56 13.80 -55.97 10.56
N GLY A 57 14.93 -55.32 10.28
CA GLY A 57 15.16 -53.90 10.59
C GLY A 57 16.62 -53.59 10.93
N PRO A 58 17.03 -52.31 10.92
CA PRO A 58 18.37 -51.93 11.32
C PRO A 58 18.58 -52.13 12.82
N ASP A 59 19.86 -52.19 13.18
CA ASP A 59 20.33 -52.26 14.55
C ASP A 59 19.66 -51.17 15.44
N PRO A 60 19.25 -51.52 16.67
CA PRO A 60 18.61 -50.60 17.61
C PRO A 60 19.40 -49.31 17.85
N GLU A 61 20.73 -49.37 17.88
CA GLU A 61 21.59 -48.22 18.12
C GLU A 61 21.55 -47.23 16.94
N VAL A 62 21.46 -47.74 15.71
CA VAL A 62 21.34 -46.91 14.51
C VAL A 62 19.97 -46.25 14.43
N ALA A 63 18.91 -46.98 14.77
CA ALA A 63 17.56 -46.44 14.85
C ALA A 63 17.44 -45.32 15.91
N TRP A 64 18.07 -45.53 17.08
CA TRP A 64 18.16 -44.54 18.15
C TRP A 64 18.89 -43.27 17.73
N ARG A 65 20.08 -43.40 17.11
CA ARG A 65 20.86 -42.26 16.60
C ARG A 65 20.13 -41.47 15.52
N LEU A 66 19.38 -42.16 14.63
CA LEU A 66 18.57 -41.50 13.61
C LEU A 66 17.43 -40.69 14.23
N ARG A 67 16.72 -41.27 15.21
CA ARG A 67 15.65 -40.57 15.94
C ARG A 67 16.19 -39.29 16.60
N LEU A 68 17.32 -39.37 17.30
CA LEU A 68 17.96 -38.20 17.91
C LEU A 68 18.37 -37.13 16.88
N ALA A 69 18.90 -37.55 15.73
CA ALA A 69 19.23 -36.63 14.65
C ALA A 69 17.98 -35.93 14.09
N LEU A 70 16.89 -36.66 13.87
CA LEU A 70 15.62 -36.10 13.41
C LEU A 70 15.01 -35.16 14.45
N GLU A 71 15.02 -35.51 15.74
CA GLU A 71 14.57 -34.63 16.81
C GLU A 71 15.37 -33.33 16.85
N LYS A 72 16.71 -33.42 16.75
CA LYS A 72 17.58 -32.25 16.73
C LYS A 72 17.30 -31.36 15.51
N SER A 73 17.28 -31.93 14.30
CA SER A 73 17.00 -31.17 13.08
C SER A 73 15.58 -30.59 13.08
N GLY A 74 14.62 -31.31 13.66
CA GLY A 74 13.25 -30.84 13.84
C GLY A 74 13.17 -29.61 14.74
N ARG A 75 13.87 -29.63 15.87
CA ARG A 75 13.94 -28.46 16.77
C ARG A 75 14.61 -27.26 16.09
N GLN A 76 15.70 -27.49 15.38
CA GLN A 76 16.36 -26.42 14.61
C GLN A 76 15.43 -25.83 13.53
N ALA A 77 14.74 -26.66 12.76
CA ALA A 77 13.77 -26.20 11.77
C ALA A 77 12.59 -25.46 12.41
N LEU A 78 12.18 -25.86 13.61
CA LEU A 78 11.12 -25.18 14.37
C LEU A 78 11.57 -23.79 14.82
N ASP A 79 12.80 -23.67 15.33
CA ASP A 79 13.37 -22.39 15.75
C ASP A 79 13.52 -21.44 14.54
N GLU A 80 13.98 -21.94 13.40
CA GLU A 80 14.08 -21.17 12.15
C GLU A 80 12.69 -20.70 11.65
N LEU A 81 11.69 -21.59 11.65
CA LEU A 81 10.32 -21.24 11.26
C LEU A 81 9.70 -20.20 12.19
N ARG A 82 9.91 -20.33 13.51
CA ARG A 82 9.42 -19.37 14.50
C ARG A 82 10.05 -18.01 14.32
N SER A 83 11.38 -17.95 14.22
CA SER A 83 12.11 -16.70 13.95
C SER A 83 11.57 -16.02 12.69
N ARG A 84 11.41 -16.79 11.62
CA ARG A 84 10.91 -16.25 10.34
C ARG A 84 9.47 -15.75 10.44
N ARG A 85 8.60 -16.49 11.13
CA ARG A 85 7.20 -16.08 11.36
C ARG A 85 7.14 -14.80 12.19
N GLU A 86 7.92 -14.72 13.27
CA GLU A 86 7.97 -13.55 14.16
C GLU A 86 8.48 -12.31 13.42
N GLU A 87 9.54 -12.43 12.62
CA GLU A 87 10.03 -11.35 11.75
C GLU A 87 8.96 -10.85 10.79
N LEU A 88 8.27 -11.77 10.11
CA LEU A 88 7.22 -11.44 9.15
C LEU A 88 6.01 -10.80 9.84
N GLN A 89 5.61 -11.32 11.00
CA GLN A 89 4.53 -10.78 11.83
C GLN A 89 4.86 -9.36 12.28
N ALA A 90 6.08 -9.11 12.77
CA ALA A 90 6.51 -7.77 13.20
C ALA A 90 6.54 -6.76 12.04
N ALA A 91 7.00 -7.19 10.86
CA ALA A 91 6.98 -6.37 9.65
C ALA A 91 5.53 -6.05 9.22
N TRP A 92 4.63 -7.04 9.27
CA TRP A 92 3.22 -6.85 8.96
C TRP A 92 2.51 -5.90 9.94
N GLU A 93 2.73 -6.08 11.25
CA GLU A 93 2.18 -5.18 12.27
C GLU A 93 2.69 -3.75 12.14
N ARG A 94 3.94 -3.58 11.72
CA ARG A 94 4.49 -2.25 11.40
C ARG A 94 3.80 -1.68 10.16
N TYR A 95 3.62 -2.45 9.09
CA TYR A 95 2.88 -2.03 7.91
C TYR A 95 1.45 -1.59 8.26
N CYS A 96 0.71 -2.38 9.05
CA CYS A 96 -0.62 -2.02 9.51
C CYS A 96 -0.64 -0.72 10.33
N ARG A 97 0.37 -0.51 11.20
CA ARG A 97 0.52 0.75 11.95
C ARG A 97 0.81 1.94 11.04
N LEU A 98 1.62 1.76 10.00
CA LEU A 98 1.89 2.80 9.00
C LEU A 98 0.61 3.16 8.24
N LEU A 99 -0.15 2.17 7.78
CA LEU A 99 -1.44 2.40 7.11
C LEU A 99 -2.42 3.15 8.01
N ALA A 100 -2.54 2.72 9.28
CA ALA A 100 -3.40 3.38 10.25
C ALA A 100 -2.97 4.82 10.54
N ALA A 101 -1.67 5.12 10.52
CA ALA A 101 -1.16 6.48 10.66
C ALA A 101 -1.42 7.34 9.42
N LEU A 102 -1.27 6.78 8.22
CA LEU A 102 -1.56 7.45 6.94
C LEU A 102 -3.06 7.70 6.74
N SER A 103 -3.93 6.85 7.30
CA SER A 103 -5.39 7.01 7.23
C SER A 103 -5.97 7.94 8.27
N ARG A 104 -5.17 8.38 9.27
CA ARG A 104 -5.63 9.44 10.17
C ARG A 104 -5.80 10.69 9.33
N PRO A 105 -6.93 11.40 9.43
CA PRO A 105 -7.07 12.68 8.78
C PRO A 105 -5.88 13.53 9.23
N VAL A 106 -5.19 14.12 8.25
CA VAL A 106 -4.17 15.14 8.52
C VAL A 106 -4.94 16.38 8.97
N ASP A 107 -5.37 16.36 10.24
CA ASP A 107 -6.21 17.34 10.94
C ASP A 107 -7.21 18.11 10.05
N ASP A 108 -8.48 17.70 10.13
CA ASP A 108 -9.65 18.39 9.54
C ASP A 108 -9.89 19.80 10.13
N THR A 109 -9.03 20.32 11.02
CA THR A 109 -9.09 21.73 11.41
C THR A 109 -8.92 22.66 10.22
N ALA A 110 -8.38 22.16 9.10
CA ALA A 110 -8.28 22.85 7.82
C ALA A 110 -9.59 22.95 7.02
N GLU A 111 -10.70 22.28 7.38
CA GLU A 111 -12.01 22.55 6.73
C GLU A 111 -12.44 24.00 6.91
N LYS A 112 -11.97 24.67 7.96
CA LYS A 112 -12.19 26.11 8.19
C LYS A 112 -11.13 27.03 7.55
N GLU A 113 -9.98 26.50 7.11
CA GLU A 113 -8.82 27.29 6.67
C GLU A 113 -8.43 27.09 5.20
N LEU A 114 -9.14 26.23 4.45
CA LEU A 114 -8.90 26.03 3.00
C LEU A 114 -9.32 27.21 2.11
N TRP A 115 -9.62 28.35 2.72
CA TRP A 115 -9.59 29.62 2.03
C TRP A 115 -8.47 30.48 2.66
N PRO A 116 -7.22 30.32 2.19
CA PRO A 116 -6.13 31.19 2.61
C PRO A 116 -6.59 32.65 2.48
N GLU A 117 -6.23 33.50 3.45
CA GLU A 117 -6.55 34.94 3.40
C GLU A 117 -6.16 35.56 2.05
N ARG A 118 -5.14 35.01 1.39
CA ARG A 118 -4.72 35.35 0.03
C ARG A 118 -5.77 35.04 -1.04
N THR A 119 -6.45 33.90 -0.98
CA THR A 119 -7.54 33.55 -1.90
C THR A 119 -8.76 34.46 -1.67
N ALA A 120 -9.02 34.86 -0.42
CA ALA A 120 -10.02 35.88 -0.12
C ALA A 120 -9.67 37.21 -0.78
N ALA A 121 -8.44 37.67 -0.62
CA ALA A 121 -7.96 38.92 -1.22
C ALA A 121 -8.04 38.89 -2.75
N ILE A 122 -7.64 37.80 -3.40
CA ILE A 122 -7.74 37.64 -4.85
C ILE A 122 -9.19 37.72 -5.32
N MET A 123 -10.10 37.06 -4.61
CA MET A 123 -11.52 37.02 -4.97
C MET A 123 -12.20 38.36 -4.72
N GLU A 124 -11.83 39.08 -3.66
CA GLU A 124 -12.27 40.46 -3.46
C GLU A 124 -11.75 41.41 -4.55
N ASN A 125 -10.52 41.22 -5.04
CA ASN A 125 -9.99 41.98 -6.18
C ASN A 125 -10.77 41.71 -7.46
N ILE A 126 -11.13 40.44 -7.72
CA ILE A 126 -11.99 40.08 -8.86
C ILE A 126 -13.35 40.75 -8.74
N LYS A 127 -13.98 40.69 -7.57
CA LYS A 127 -15.26 41.36 -7.31
C LYS A 127 -15.17 42.87 -7.52
N ALA A 128 -14.11 43.50 -7.02
CA ALA A 128 -13.87 44.94 -7.20
C ALA A 128 -13.72 45.29 -8.69
N GLY A 129 -12.95 44.50 -9.45
CA GLY A 129 -12.78 44.70 -10.90
C GLY A 129 -14.07 44.48 -11.68
N ILE A 130 -14.88 43.48 -11.31
CA ILE A 130 -16.22 43.26 -11.90
C ILE A 130 -17.12 44.47 -11.63
N ARG A 131 -17.13 44.99 -10.39
CA ARG A 131 -17.94 46.16 -10.01
C ARG A 131 -17.51 47.43 -10.76
N GLU A 132 -16.21 47.68 -10.87
CA GLU A 132 -15.67 48.81 -11.63
C GLU A 132 -16.04 48.71 -13.11
N ARG A 133 -15.86 47.54 -13.73
CA ARG A 133 -16.24 47.31 -15.12
C ARG A 133 -17.74 47.42 -15.33
N LEU A 134 -18.57 46.97 -14.37
CA LEU A 134 -20.02 47.15 -14.41
C LEU A 134 -20.40 48.63 -14.42
N GLN A 135 -19.76 49.46 -13.58
CA GLN A 135 -20.03 50.90 -13.53
C GLN A 135 -19.66 51.61 -14.84
N LEU A 136 -18.53 51.24 -15.45
CA LEU A 136 -18.11 51.75 -16.76
C LEU A 136 -19.06 51.27 -17.88
N ALA A 137 -19.37 49.98 -17.90
CA ALA A 137 -20.27 49.36 -18.86
C ALA A 137 -21.71 49.89 -18.77
N ALA A 138 -22.18 50.22 -17.56
CA ALA A 138 -23.49 50.80 -17.31
C ALA A 138 -23.65 52.15 -18.04
N ALA A 139 -22.61 53.00 -18.04
CA ALA A 139 -22.64 54.26 -18.76
C ALA A 139 -22.81 54.04 -20.29
N ASP A 140 -22.11 53.06 -20.86
CA ASP A 140 -22.17 52.71 -22.28
C ASP A 140 -23.48 52.01 -22.66
N LEU A 141 -24.04 51.19 -21.77
CA LEU A 141 -25.36 50.56 -21.92
C LEU A 141 -26.45 51.61 -22.15
N PHE A 142 -26.37 52.76 -21.46
CA PHE A 142 -27.32 53.86 -21.64
C PHE A 142 -27.13 54.61 -22.94
N ALA A 143 -25.90 54.73 -23.44
CA ALA A 143 -25.61 55.41 -24.69
C ALA A 143 -26.07 54.61 -25.93
N LYS A 144 -26.01 53.27 -25.87
CA LYS A 144 -26.26 52.37 -27.01
C LYS A 144 -27.72 51.98 -27.25
N ARG A 145 -28.69 52.63 -26.57
CA ARG A 145 -30.13 52.42 -26.79
C ARG A 145 -30.59 50.96 -26.74
N TYR A 146 -30.02 50.17 -25.82
CA TYR A 146 -30.68 48.95 -25.36
C TYR A 146 -30.80 47.85 -26.44
N GLU A 147 -29.68 47.49 -27.07
CA GLU A 147 -29.60 46.32 -27.95
C GLU A 147 -29.24 45.05 -27.14
N PRO A 148 -30.06 43.98 -27.14
CA PRO A 148 -29.81 42.78 -26.34
C PRO A 148 -28.46 42.11 -26.63
N ALA A 149 -27.98 42.18 -27.87
CA ALA A 149 -26.66 41.70 -28.25
C ALA A 149 -25.52 42.50 -27.59
N ALA A 150 -25.66 43.83 -27.51
CA ALA A 150 -24.72 44.69 -26.80
C ALA A 150 -24.73 44.44 -25.29
N PHE A 151 -25.89 44.11 -24.72
CA PHE A 151 -26.03 43.79 -23.29
C PHE A 151 -25.34 42.49 -22.90
N ARG A 152 -25.52 41.41 -23.70
CA ARG A 152 -24.79 40.15 -23.50
C ARG A 152 -23.29 40.35 -23.63
N LEU A 153 -22.86 41.09 -24.65
CA LEU A 153 -21.45 41.44 -24.88
C LEU A 153 -20.87 42.29 -23.72
N LEU A 154 -21.67 43.16 -23.11
CA LEU A 154 -21.25 43.96 -21.95
C LEU A 154 -21.15 43.13 -20.67
N LEU A 155 -22.11 42.26 -20.34
CA LEU A 155 -22.03 41.47 -19.10
C LEU A 155 -21.12 40.24 -19.19
N VAL A 156 -21.14 39.53 -20.33
CA VAL A 156 -20.42 38.27 -20.50
C VAL A 156 -19.00 38.49 -21.02
N ASP A 157 -18.78 39.48 -21.90
CA ASP A 157 -17.45 39.68 -22.53
C ASP A 157 -16.66 40.84 -21.92
N LEU A 158 -17.32 41.85 -21.34
CA LEU A 158 -16.66 43.02 -20.74
C LEU A 158 -16.63 42.99 -19.21
N VAL A 159 -17.73 42.63 -18.55
CA VAL A 159 -17.81 42.59 -17.08
C VAL A 159 -17.21 41.28 -16.55
N TRP A 160 -17.66 40.14 -17.07
CA TRP A 160 -17.02 38.84 -16.84
C TRP A 160 -15.82 38.70 -17.77
N GLN A 161 -14.64 38.52 -17.19
CA GLN A 161 -13.47 38.02 -17.92
C GLN A 161 -13.13 36.68 -17.32
N ASP A 162 -13.22 35.63 -18.13
CA ASP A 162 -13.05 34.24 -17.68
C ASP A 162 -11.61 33.97 -17.19
N GLN A 163 -10.64 34.69 -17.77
CA GLN A 163 -9.23 34.41 -17.58
C GLN A 163 -8.67 34.84 -16.20
N PRO A 164 -8.91 36.05 -15.68
CA PRO A 164 -8.46 36.41 -14.33
C PRO A 164 -9.10 35.53 -13.22
N ALA A 165 -10.34 35.08 -13.44
CA ALA A 165 -11.06 34.19 -12.54
C ALA A 165 -10.45 32.78 -12.53
N ALA A 166 -10.16 32.24 -13.72
CA ALA A 166 -9.47 30.97 -13.87
C ALA A 166 -8.07 30.99 -13.24
N GLU A 167 -7.25 32.01 -13.54
CA GLU A 167 -5.90 32.18 -13.00
C GLU A 167 -5.90 32.26 -11.47
N ALA A 168 -6.91 32.93 -10.89
CA ALA A 168 -7.08 33.01 -9.44
C ALA A 168 -7.40 31.66 -8.80
N ALA A 169 -8.29 30.89 -9.42
CA ALA A 169 -8.65 29.56 -8.94
C ALA A 169 -7.45 28.61 -9.06
N GLU A 170 -6.72 28.65 -10.17
CA GLU A 170 -5.49 27.88 -10.38
C GLU A 170 -4.42 28.22 -9.34
N ALA A 171 -4.19 29.52 -9.09
CA ALA A 171 -3.26 29.96 -8.06
C ALA A 171 -3.66 29.47 -6.65
N ALA A 172 -4.96 29.46 -6.34
CA ALA A 172 -5.46 28.94 -5.07
C ALA A 172 -5.18 27.44 -4.93
N VAL A 173 -5.43 26.64 -5.98
CA VAL A 173 -5.12 25.20 -5.96
C VAL A 173 -3.63 24.92 -5.92
N ALA A 174 -2.80 25.73 -6.59
CA ALA A 174 -1.35 25.61 -6.52
C ALA A 174 -0.80 25.85 -5.10
N GLU A 175 -1.34 26.82 -4.37
CA GLU A 175 -0.98 27.06 -2.97
C GLU A 175 -1.46 25.92 -2.06
N ILE A 176 -2.70 25.45 -2.24
CA ILE A 176 -3.22 24.26 -1.53
C ILE A 176 -2.31 23.06 -1.78
N TYR A 177 -1.91 22.83 -3.02
CA TYR A 177 -0.99 21.74 -3.39
C TYR A 177 0.33 21.85 -2.64
N LYS A 178 0.96 23.03 -2.63
CA LYS A 178 2.22 23.26 -1.92
C LYS A 178 2.09 23.03 -0.43
N GLU A 179 1.00 23.48 0.18
CA GLU A 179 0.74 23.28 1.59
C GLU A 179 0.54 21.79 1.93
N LYS A 180 -0.32 21.10 1.17
CA LYS A 180 -0.60 19.68 1.33
C LYS A 180 0.65 18.84 1.08
N LYS A 181 1.42 19.14 0.03
CA LYS A 181 2.73 18.52 -0.25
C LYS A 181 3.66 18.58 0.96
N ASN A 182 3.88 19.78 1.50
CA ASN A 182 4.74 19.95 2.68
C ASN A 182 4.24 19.16 3.90
N ARG A 183 2.93 19.09 4.12
CA ARG A 183 2.33 18.31 5.22
C ARG A 183 2.55 16.81 5.02
N TRP A 184 2.27 16.29 3.82
CA TRP A 184 2.45 14.89 3.48
C TRP A 184 3.92 14.46 3.49
N GLU A 185 4.83 15.29 3.00
CA GLU A 185 6.28 15.05 3.08
C GLU A 185 6.77 14.97 4.53
N LYS A 186 6.30 15.88 5.40
CA LYS A 186 6.61 15.84 6.84
C LYS A 186 6.06 14.58 7.51
N LEU A 187 4.81 14.21 7.21
CA LEU A 187 4.20 12.99 7.73
C LEU A 187 4.97 11.76 7.27
N ALA A 188 5.27 11.65 5.97
CA ALA A 188 6.05 10.55 5.42
C ALA A 188 7.44 10.46 6.06
N ALA A 189 8.13 11.59 6.23
CA ALA A 189 9.42 11.64 6.91
C ALA A 189 9.34 11.17 8.37
N ALA A 190 8.31 11.60 9.11
CA ALA A 190 8.07 11.15 10.49
C ALA A 190 7.78 9.64 10.58
N LEU A 191 7.16 9.07 9.55
CA LEU A 191 6.90 7.63 9.44
C LEU A 191 8.07 6.84 8.82
N GLY A 192 9.15 7.51 8.42
CA GLY A 192 10.31 6.88 7.77
C GLY A 192 10.04 6.38 6.35
N LEU A 193 9.03 6.93 5.68
CA LEU A 193 8.64 6.60 4.30
C LEU A 193 9.29 7.55 3.30
N LYS A 194 9.62 7.01 2.12
CA LYS A 194 10.05 7.80 0.96
C LYS A 194 8.95 7.75 -0.09
N LEU A 195 8.27 8.87 -0.30
CA LEU A 195 7.28 9.02 -1.36
C LEU A 195 7.99 9.08 -2.71
N ALA A 196 7.47 8.39 -3.71
CA ALA A 196 8.01 8.38 -5.07
C ALA A 196 7.04 9.08 -6.01
N GLY A 197 7.44 10.24 -6.55
CA GLY A 197 6.62 11.02 -7.47
C GLY A 197 5.69 12.02 -6.79
N GLU A 198 4.76 12.55 -7.58
CA GLU A 198 3.79 13.56 -7.19
C GLU A 198 2.37 13.11 -7.61
N PRO A 199 1.33 13.43 -6.84
CA PRO A 199 -0.03 13.09 -7.22
C PRO A 199 -0.50 13.95 -8.39
N GLU A 200 -1.40 13.40 -9.20
CA GLU A 200 -2.11 14.19 -10.21
C GLU A 200 -2.96 15.27 -9.52
N VAL A 201 -2.79 16.51 -9.95
CA VAL A 201 -3.59 17.64 -9.48
C VAL A 201 -4.72 17.84 -10.51
N PRO A 202 -5.99 17.82 -10.08
CA PRO A 202 -7.09 18.06 -11.01
C PRO A 202 -7.02 19.47 -11.58
N GLU A 203 -7.18 19.57 -12.89
CA GLU A 203 -7.29 20.84 -13.61
C GLU A 203 -8.62 21.51 -13.26
N ILE A 204 -8.59 22.81 -12.97
CA ILE A 204 -9.80 23.59 -12.72
C ILE A 204 -10.34 24.05 -14.06
N ALA A 205 -11.45 23.46 -14.49
CA ALA A 205 -12.15 24.00 -15.65
C ALA A 205 -12.75 25.39 -15.30
N PRO A 206 -12.61 26.42 -16.15
CA PRO A 206 -13.22 27.73 -15.92
C PRO A 206 -14.73 27.76 -16.22
N SER A 207 -15.22 26.85 -17.05
CA SER A 207 -16.63 26.78 -17.47
C SER A 207 -17.66 26.70 -16.31
N PRO A 208 -17.46 25.90 -15.24
CA PRO A 208 -18.35 25.87 -14.08
C PRO A 208 -18.41 27.20 -13.32
N LEU A 209 -17.29 27.92 -13.23
CA LEU A 209 -17.20 29.21 -12.54
C LEU A 209 -17.99 30.29 -13.28
N ALA A 210 -17.83 30.36 -14.61
CA ALA A 210 -18.61 31.25 -15.46
C ALA A 210 -20.10 30.93 -15.41
N ALA A 211 -20.47 29.64 -15.43
CA ALA A 211 -21.87 29.22 -15.32
C ALA A 211 -22.49 29.62 -13.96
N ALA A 212 -21.75 29.47 -12.86
CA ALA A 212 -22.20 29.88 -11.54
C ALA A 212 -22.39 31.40 -11.42
N PHE A 213 -21.45 32.20 -11.95
CA PHE A 213 -21.57 33.65 -12.00
C PHE A 213 -22.78 34.11 -12.82
N LEU A 214 -23.00 33.50 -13.98
CA LEU A 214 -24.05 33.91 -14.91
C LEU A 214 -25.43 33.42 -14.50
N ALA A 215 -25.57 32.37 -13.66
CA ALA A 215 -26.86 31.78 -13.34
C ALA A 215 -27.90 32.79 -12.76
N PRO A 216 -27.58 33.68 -11.80
CA PRO A 216 -28.51 34.68 -11.30
C PRO A 216 -28.83 35.77 -12.33
N ILE A 217 -27.91 36.01 -13.27
CA ILE A 217 -27.99 37.04 -14.31
C ILE A 217 -28.74 36.52 -15.54
N GLN A 218 -28.65 35.25 -15.92
CA GLN A 218 -29.22 34.74 -17.18
C GLN A 218 -30.75 34.60 -17.15
N TRP A 219 -31.35 34.36 -15.98
CA TRP A 219 -32.79 34.05 -15.86
C TRP A 219 -33.73 35.14 -16.37
N GLN A 220 -33.28 36.39 -16.49
CA GLN A 220 -34.12 37.52 -16.93
C GLN A 220 -33.74 38.10 -18.31
N TYR A 221 -32.55 37.81 -18.83
CA TYR A 221 -31.96 38.57 -19.95
C TYR A 221 -31.71 37.73 -21.21
N GLU A 222 -31.84 36.40 -21.13
CA GLU A 222 -31.79 35.54 -22.32
C GLU A 222 -33.08 35.57 -23.16
N ARG A 223 -34.16 36.20 -22.67
CA ARG A 223 -35.43 36.33 -23.39
C ARG A 223 -35.54 37.72 -24.05
N PRO A 224 -35.47 37.82 -25.39
CA PRO A 224 -35.71 39.08 -26.10
C PRO A 224 -37.12 39.60 -25.77
N GLY A 225 -37.22 40.81 -25.20
CA GLY A 225 -38.49 41.49 -24.89
C GLY A 225 -38.82 41.64 -23.40
N VAL A 226 -38.35 40.76 -22.53
CA VAL A 226 -38.50 40.93 -21.06
C VAL A 226 -37.69 42.15 -20.59
N TRP A 227 -36.54 42.35 -21.21
CA TRP A 227 -35.60 43.37 -20.84
C TRP A 227 -36.10 44.81 -21.04
N ARG A 228 -36.71 45.10 -22.19
CA ARG A 228 -37.32 46.41 -22.47
C ARG A 228 -38.44 46.70 -21.46
N GLY A 229 -39.25 45.69 -21.13
CA GLY A 229 -40.34 45.83 -20.14
C GLY A 229 -39.84 46.08 -18.72
N VAL A 230 -38.77 45.41 -18.29
CA VAL A 230 -38.15 45.64 -16.97
C VAL A 230 -37.52 47.03 -16.89
N TRP A 231 -36.86 47.47 -17.96
CA TRP A 231 -36.29 48.82 -18.07
C TRP A 231 -37.36 49.92 -18.02
N GLU A 232 -38.37 49.83 -18.88
CA GLU A 232 -39.46 50.81 -18.96
C GLU A 232 -40.24 50.90 -17.64
N ALA A 233 -40.35 49.78 -16.90
CA ALA A 233 -41.03 49.72 -15.61
C ALA A 233 -40.20 50.29 -14.44
N LEU A 234 -38.88 50.05 -14.41
CA LEU A 234 -38.04 50.38 -13.25
C LEU A 234 -37.45 51.80 -13.30
N GLN A 235 -37.31 52.41 -14.49
CA GLN A 235 -36.52 53.63 -14.68
C GLN A 235 -35.02 53.42 -14.35
N ARG A 236 -34.18 54.37 -14.75
CA ARG A 236 -32.71 54.24 -14.79
C ARG A 236 -32.10 53.75 -13.48
N ASP A 237 -32.37 54.43 -12.38
CA ASP A 237 -31.66 54.21 -11.13
C ASP A 237 -32.07 52.89 -10.46
N ARG A 238 -33.33 52.46 -10.60
CA ARG A 238 -33.80 51.18 -10.04
C ARG A 238 -33.37 49.99 -10.88
N PHE A 239 -33.22 50.17 -12.20
CA PHE A 239 -32.65 49.15 -13.06
C PHE A 239 -31.17 48.91 -12.74
N LEU A 240 -30.40 49.98 -12.50
CA LEU A 240 -29.01 49.87 -12.05
C LEU A 240 -28.90 49.13 -10.72
N ALA A 241 -29.68 49.53 -9.72
CA ALA A 241 -29.68 48.87 -8.42
C ALA A 241 -29.98 47.36 -8.55
N LYS A 242 -30.96 47.01 -9.39
CA LYS A 242 -31.29 45.60 -9.65
C LYS A 242 -30.16 44.84 -10.34
N LEU A 243 -29.50 45.46 -11.31
CA LEU A 243 -28.38 44.84 -12.02
C LEU A 243 -27.16 44.66 -11.09
N GLU A 244 -26.91 45.62 -10.19
CA GLU A 244 -25.90 45.50 -9.14
C GLU A 244 -26.21 44.34 -8.20
N ASP A 245 -27.46 44.21 -7.72
CA ASP A 245 -27.90 43.09 -6.87
C ASP A 245 -27.68 41.72 -7.55
N GLU A 246 -27.99 41.61 -8.85
CA GLU A 246 -27.84 40.37 -9.61
C GLU A 246 -26.36 40.03 -9.87
N VAL A 247 -25.51 41.03 -10.10
CA VAL A 247 -24.06 40.84 -10.21
C VAL A 247 -23.47 40.45 -8.86
N GLU A 248 -23.94 41.02 -7.74
CA GLU A 248 -23.53 40.60 -6.40
C GLU A 248 -23.93 39.15 -6.08
N ALA A 249 -25.15 38.76 -6.45
CA ALA A 249 -25.59 37.36 -6.35
C ALA A 249 -24.73 36.42 -7.22
N GLY A 250 -24.38 36.83 -8.44
CA GLY A 250 -23.46 36.09 -9.32
C GLY A 250 -22.06 35.95 -8.72
N MET A 251 -21.51 37.03 -8.16
CA MET A 251 -20.21 37.02 -7.48
C MET A 251 -20.20 36.11 -6.24
N PHE A 252 -21.32 36.04 -5.52
CA PHE A 252 -21.48 35.11 -4.41
C PHE A 252 -21.48 33.65 -4.89
N ALA A 253 -22.28 33.34 -5.91
CA ALA A 253 -22.35 31.99 -6.50
C ALA A 253 -21.00 31.53 -7.07
N TYR A 254 -20.29 32.42 -7.75
CA TYR A 254 -18.91 32.20 -8.22
C TYR A 254 -17.96 31.85 -7.06
N SER A 255 -18.03 32.59 -5.96
CA SER A 255 -17.17 32.35 -4.79
C SER A 255 -17.43 31.00 -4.15
N GLU A 256 -18.69 30.57 -4.08
CA GLU A 256 -19.06 29.25 -3.55
C GLU A 256 -18.61 28.11 -4.47
N GLU A 257 -18.76 28.26 -5.79
CA GLU A 257 -18.29 27.25 -6.74
C GLU A 257 -16.76 27.14 -6.74
N ALA A 258 -16.04 28.27 -6.68
CA ALA A 258 -14.59 28.27 -6.51
C ALA A 258 -14.14 27.56 -5.22
N ARG A 259 -14.82 27.81 -4.09
CA ARG A 259 -14.56 27.10 -2.82
C ARG A 259 -14.81 25.60 -2.94
N LYS A 260 -15.84 25.20 -3.67
CA LYS A 260 -16.15 23.80 -3.91
C LYS A 260 -15.07 23.12 -4.74
N LEU A 261 -14.66 23.72 -5.86
CA LEU A 261 -13.58 23.20 -6.71
C LEU A 261 -12.25 23.10 -5.95
N CYS A 262 -11.90 24.10 -5.13
CA CYS A 262 -10.72 24.04 -4.27
C CYS A 262 -10.78 22.89 -3.24
N ARG A 263 -11.96 22.62 -2.65
CA ARG A 263 -12.16 21.48 -1.73
C ARG A 263 -12.02 20.14 -2.44
N GLU A 264 -12.60 20.02 -3.64
CA GLU A 264 -12.48 18.82 -4.47
C GLU A 264 -11.01 18.56 -4.86
N ALA A 265 -10.29 19.62 -5.27
CA ALA A 265 -8.86 19.55 -5.56
C ALA A 265 -8.03 19.15 -4.33
N ALA A 266 -8.29 19.76 -3.16
CA ALA A 266 -7.62 19.39 -1.92
C ALA A 266 -7.82 17.91 -1.56
N ALA A 267 -9.06 17.41 -1.67
CA ALA A 267 -9.38 16.01 -1.41
C ALA A 267 -8.71 15.06 -2.41
N ALA A 268 -8.63 15.44 -3.69
CA ALA A 268 -7.92 14.67 -4.71
C ALA A 268 -6.41 14.61 -4.42
N ILE A 269 -5.79 15.72 -4.02
CA ILE A 269 -4.38 15.79 -3.63
C ILE A 269 -4.11 14.90 -2.42
N ASP A 270 -4.94 14.98 -1.38
CA ASP A 270 -4.82 14.13 -0.17
C ASP A 270 -4.93 12.65 -0.53
N ARG A 271 -5.91 12.29 -1.36
CA ARG A 271 -6.07 10.92 -1.86
C ARG A 271 -4.84 10.46 -2.63
N GLY A 272 -4.28 11.30 -3.50
CA GLY A 272 -3.09 10.99 -4.26
C GLY A 272 -1.88 10.72 -3.36
N TYR A 273 -1.60 11.61 -2.40
CA TYR A 273 -0.52 11.39 -1.44
C TYR A 273 -0.74 10.19 -0.53
N TYR A 274 -1.98 9.92 -0.13
CA TYR A 274 -2.32 8.71 0.61
C TYR A 274 -1.94 7.44 -0.17
N LEU A 275 -2.27 7.36 -1.46
CA LEU A 275 -1.92 6.23 -2.32
C LEU A 275 -0.39 6.10 -2.49
N LEU A 276 0.33 7.21 -2.65
CA LEU A 276 1.80 7.21 -2.67
C LEU A 276 2.38 6.72 -1.34
N GLY A 277 1.79 7.12 -0.20
CA GLY A 277 2.16 6.65 1.13
C GLY A 277 1.91 5.15 1.31
N GLN A 278 0.78 4.64 0.85
CA GLN A 278 0.48 3.20 0.85
C GLN A 278 1.51 2.42 0.03
N ALA A 279 1.83 2.89 -1.18
CA ALA A 279 2.82 2.26 -2.04
C ALA A 279 4.21 2.25 -1.39
N ALA A 280 4.61 3.35 -0.74
CA ALA A 280 5.86 3.43 0.01
C ALA A 280 5.89 2.46 1.21
N ALA A 281 4.79 2.33 1.95
CA ALA A 281 4.67 1.38 3.06
C ALA A 281 4.73 -0.07 2.57
N ALA A 282 4.08 -0.38 1.45
CA ALA A 282 4.13 -1.71 0.83
C ALA A 282 5.54 -2.05 0.32
N ALA A 283 6.24 -1.09 -0.28
CA ALA A 283 7.63 -1.25 -0.72
C ALA A 283 8.57 -1.49 0.47
N LEU A 284 8.35 -0.79 1.60
CA LEU A 284 9.11 -1.01 2.83
C LEU A 284 8.88 -2.42 3.39
N LEU A 285 7.62 -2.85 3.46
CA LEU A 285 7.27 -4.22 3.87
C LEU A 285 7.97 -5.24 2.98
N HIS A 286 7.88 -5.08 1.65
CA HIS A 286 8.55 -5.98 0.71
C HIS A 286 10.06 -6.01 0.90
N LYS A 287 10.70 -4.87 1.20
CA LYS A 287 12.13 -4.81 1.49
C LYS A 287 12.52 -5.56 2.77
N GLU A 288 11.70 -5.46 3.81
CA GLU A 288 11.95 -6.09 5.12
C GLU A 288 11.62 -7.59 5.11
N SER A 289 10.51 -7.97 4.46
CA SER A 289 10.01 -9.34 4.46
C SER A 289 10.45 -10.14 3.23
N GLY A 290 10.78 -9.50 2.10
CA GLY A 290 10.95 -10.16 0.80
C GLY A 290 9.63 -10.61 0.16
N ILE A 291 8.48 -10.23 0.72
CA ILE A 291 7.15 -10.72 0.32
C ILE A 291 6.23 -9.53 0.05
N PRO A 292 5.43 -9.55 -1.05
CA PRO A 292 4.44 -8.51 -1.31
C PRO A 292 3.40 -8.39 -0.19
N ALA A 293 2.89 -7.18 0.05
CA ALA A 293 1.92 -6.92 1.12
C ALA A 293 0.68 -7.83 1.05
N GLU A 294 0.16 -8.07 -0.16
CA GLU A 294 -1.01 -8.92 -0.42
C GLU A 294 -0.82 -10.39 -0.02
N GLN A 295 0.44 -10.84 0.09
CA GLN A 295 0.80 -12.22 0.39
C GLN A 295 1.28 -12.42 1.83
N CYS A 296 1.63 -11.35 2.54
CA CYS A 296 2.20 -11.44 3.88
C CYS A 296 1.30 -12.19 4.88
N GLU A 297 0.01 -11.86 4.94
CA GLU A 297 -0.92 -12.51 5.88
C GLU A 297 -1.10 -14.01 5.57
N ALA A 298 -1.21 -14.37 4.29
CA ALA A 298 -1.30 -15.75 3.84
C ALA A 298 -0.02 -16.53 4.19
N GLU A 299 1.14 -15.91 4.03
CA GLU A 299 2.42 -16.51 4.38
C GLU A 299 2.58 -16.71 5.88
N ILE A 300 2.20 -15.72 6.70
CA ILE A 300 2.18 -15.86 8.17
C ILE A 300 1.34 -17.08 8.56
N LYS A 301 0.13 -17.21 8.00
CA LYS A 301 -0.76 -18.34 8.25
C LYS A 301 -0.15 -19.67 7.79
N ARG A 302 0.53 -19.68 6.64
CA ARG A 302 1.25 -20.85 6.12
C ARG A 302 2.36 -21.29 7.09
N LEU A 303 3.15 -20.35 7.58
CA LEU A 303 4.24 -20.62 8.54
C LEU A 303 3.69 -21.13 9.88
N SER A 304 2.61 -20.54 10.40
CA SER A 304 1.93 -21.02 11.62
C SER A 304 1.45 -22.47 11.49
N GLY A 305 0.80 -22.82 10.37
CA GLY A 305 0.37 -24.19 10.13
C GLY A 305 1.52 -25.19 10.01
N GLN A 306 2.66 -24.76 9.45
CA GLN A 306 3.87 -25.58 9.41
C GLN A 306 4.52 -25.74 10.79
N GLU A 307 4.50 -24.70 11.61
CA GLU A 307 4.93 -24.74 13.01
C GLU A 307 4.12 -25.80 13.78
N GLU A 308 2.79 -25.76 13.69
CA GLU A 308 1.89 -26.73 14.34
C GLU A 308 2.18 -28.18 13.92
N VAL A 309 2.34 -28.41 12.61
CA VAL A 309 2.68 -29.74 12.08
C VAL A 309 4.03 -30.23 12.60
N LEU A 310 5.03 -29.35 12.66
CA LEU A 310 6.37 -29.72 13.11
C LEU A 310 6.41 -29.96 14.62
N VAL A 311 5.67 -29.19 15.42
CA VAL A 311 5.49 -29.42 16.86
C VAL A 311 4.82 -30.77 17.12
N ALA A 312 3.71 -31.08 16.42
CA ALA A 312 3.02 -32.35 16.55
C ALA A 312 3.91 -33.54 16.14
N TRP A 313 4.66 -33.38 15.04
CA TRP A 313 5.60 -34.40 14.58
C TRP A 313 6.76 -34.62 15.57
N LEU A 314 7.33 -33.56 16.16
CA LEU A 314 8.36 -33.68 17.19
C LEU A 314 7.85 -34.39 18.45
N ALA A 315 6.61 -34.11 18.88
CA ALA A 315 5.98 -34.78 20.01
C ALA A 315 5.70 -36.27 19.73
N ALA A 316 5.29 -36.60 18.51
CA ALA A 316 5.14 -38.00 18.09
C ALA A 316 6.50 -38.71 18.01
N LEU A 317 7.54 -38.03 17.50
CA LEU A 317 8.88 -38.60 17.38
C LEU A 317 9.50 -38.87 18.76
N SER A 318 9.27 -37.99 19.75
CA SER A 318 9.82 -38.11 21.09
C SER A 318 9.21 -39.25 21.93
N THR A 319 8.03 -39.74 21.53
CA THR A 319 7.33 -40.86 22.17
C THR A 319 7.44 -42.16 21.37
N MET A 320 7.98 -42.10 20.15
CA MET A 320 8.06 -43.24 19.24
C MET A 320 9.25 -44.14 19.56
N GLU A 321 9.00 -45.45 19.67
CA GLU A 321 10.08 -46.42 19.78
C GLU A 321 10.97 -46.40 18.51
N PRO A 322 12.31 -46.43 18.62
CA PRO A 322 13.20 -46.29 17.46
C PRO A 322 12.93 -47.31 16.35
N GLN A 323 12.45 -48.50 16.73
CA GLN A 323 12.15 -49.60 15.82
C GLN A 323 10.84 -49.36 15.03
N GLU A 324 9.91 -48.58 15.57
CA GLU A 324 8.65 -48.22 14.91
C GLU A 324 8.84 -47.21 13.78
N LEU A 325 9.78 -46.27 13.95
CA LEU A 325 10.20 -45.33 12.91
C LEU A 325 10.57 -46.05 11.61
N TRP A 326 11.12 -47.26 11.75
CA TRP A 326 11.58 -48.09 10.65
C TRP A 326 10.54 -49.02 10.04
N ARG A 327 9.68 -49.63 10.85
CA ARG A 327 8.77 -50.68 10.36
C ARG A 327 7.53 -50.18 9.61
N SER A 328 7.26 -48.88 9.61
CA SER A 328 5.94 -48.33 9.26
C SER A 328 5.92 -47.30 8.12
N GLY A 329 7.00 -47.12 7.36
CA GLY A 329 7.09 -46.04 6.35
C GLY A 329 7.12 -44.62 6.94
N LYS A 330 7.00 -44.48 8.27
CA LYS A 330 7.05 -43.22 9.01
C LYS A 330 8.38 -42.48 8.86
N LYS A 331 9.48 -43.17 8.52
CA LYS A 331 10.75 -42.54 8.12
C LYS A 331 10.58 -41.59 6.93
N GLU A 332 9.96 -42.04 5.85
CA GLU A 332 9.80 -41.24 4.63
C GLU A 332 8.83 -40.07 4.86
N MET A 333 7.78 -40.30 5.64
CA MET A 333 6.87 -39.23 6.06
C MET A 333 7.59 -38.18 6.91
N SER A 334 8.39 -38.60 7.90
CA SER A 334 9.18 -37.71 8.75
C SER A 334 10.17 -36.87 7.95
N LEU A 335 10.83 -37.50 6.96
CA LEU A 335 11.75 -36.81 6.05
C LEU A 335 11.02 -35.80 5.16
N ARG A 336 9.83 -36.13 4.63
CA ARG A 336 9.03 -35.20 3.84
C ARG A 336 8.52 -34.01 4.66
N ILE A 337 8.13 -34.24 5.92
CA ILE A 337 7.71 -33.17 6.84
C ILE A 337 8.89 -32.22 7.08
N LEU A 338 10.06 -32.75 7.46
CA LEU A 338 11.28 -31.97 7.65
C LEU A 338 11.69 -31.21 6.38
N GLN A 339 11.67 -31.83 5.20
CA GLN A 339 12.00 -31.19 3.94
C GLN A 339 11.05 -30.03 3.60
N ARG A 340 9.74 -30.21 3.81
CA ARG A 340 8.73 -29.16 3.57
C ARG A 340 8.91 -27.98 4.53
N CYS A 341 9.22 -28.25 5.80
CA CYS A 341 9.44 -27.23 6.82
C CYS A 341 10.77 -26.47 6.60
N LEU A 342 11.86 -27.19 6.27
CA LEU A 342 13.16 -26.58 5.98
C LEU A 342 13.15 -25.76 4.68
N ALA A 343 12.40 -26.19 3.66
CA ALA A 343 12.23 -25.41 2.43
C ALA A 343 11.49 -24.08 2.67
N ALA A 344 10.71 -23.98 3.76
CA ALA A 344 9.97 -22.79 4.14
C ALA A 344 10.72 -21.87 5.12
N GLY A 345 11.63 -22.42 5.93
CA GLY A 345 12.48 -21.66 6.85
C GLY A 345 13.79 -21.15 6.23
N GLY A 346 14.20 -21.72 5.10
CA GLY A 346 15.36 -21.23 4.35
C GLY A 346 15.12 -19.82 3.82
N PRO A 347 16.11 -18.91 3.87
CA PRO A 347 15.99 -17.64 3.19
C PRO A 347 15.68 -17.95 1.73
N ALA A 348 14.53 -17.45 1.23
CA ALA A 348 14.32 -17.35 -0.20
C ALA A 348 15.64 -16.84 -0.77
N ALA A 349 16.29 -17.65 -1.60
CA ALA A 349 17.59 -17.33 -2.15
C ALA A 349 17.53 -15.87 -2.59
N ARG A 350 18.39 -15.03 -1.98
CA ARG A 350 18.60 -13.64 -2.38
C ARG A 350 19.06 -13.70 -3.83
N THR A 351 18.10 -13.81 -4.72
CA THR A 351 18.28 -13.70 -6.15
C THR A 351 18.45 -12.21 -6.35
N SER A 352 19.66 -11.91 -6.80
CA SER A 352 20.21 -10.58 -7.01
C SER A 352 19.41 -9.84 -8.07
#